data_AF-A0A356V777-F1
#
_entry.id   AF-A0A356V777-F1
#
_cell.length_a   1.000
_cell.length_b   1.000
_cell.length_c   1.000
_cell.angle_alpha   90.00
_cell.angle_beta   90.00
_cell.angle_gamma   90.00
#
_symmetry.space_group_name_H-M   'P 1'
#
loop_
_entity.id
_entity.type
_entity.pdbx_description
1 polymer ?
#
loop_
_entity_poly.entity_id
_entity_poly.type
_entity_poly.pdbx_seq_one_letter_code
_entity_poly.pdbx_strand_id
1 'polypeptide(L)'
;AVMRPEFLLAKQKRLKMLCANPDIVVDRGGVREWCAGALAALYTEMGGEVVYVGKPHPAIYDLARLRLTDLGVNISDSRILCIGDGIATDIKGAMGEDMDTLFISGGLAAKETETVDQPDPDALKTFLGKAMTTATFTIGHLR
;
A
#
# COMPACT_ATOMS: atom_id res chain seq x y z
N ALA A 1 12.59 11.06 18.57
CA ALA A 1 11.84 9.90 18.05
C ALA A 1 11.62 8.91 19.19
N VAL A 2 10.36 8.72 19.60
CA VAL A 2 9.95 8.07 20.86
C VAL A 2 10.50 6.63 20.99
N MET A 3 10.53 5.86 19.89
CA MET A 3 10.90 4.43 19.90
C MET A 3 12.41 4.13 19.74
N ARG A 4 13.26 5.15 19.57
CA ARG A 4 14.70 4.93 19.30
C ARG A 4 15.41 4.13 20.42
N PRO A 5 15.16 4.38 21.72
CA PRO A 5 15.77 3.58 22.79
C PRO A 5 15.40 2.08 22.72
N GLU A 6 14.13 1.77 22.51
CA GLU A 6 13.60 0.41 22.43
C GLU A 6 14.15 -0.32 21.20
N PHE A 7 14.21 0.38 20.06
CA PHE A 7 14.77 -0.16 18.82
C PHE A 7 16.28 -0.39 18.90
N LEU A 8 17.02 0.45 19.62
CA LEU A 8 18.43 0.21 19.86
C LEU A 8 18.64 -1.08 20.66
N LEU A 9 17.84 -1.29 21.72
CA LEU A 9 17.89 -2.52 22.51
C LEU A 9 17.52 -3.76 21.68
N ALA A 10 16.44 -3.68 20.89
CA ALA A 10 16.00 -4.78 20.03
C ALA A 10 17.09 -5.14 18.99
N LYS A 11 17.73 -4.13 18.39
CA LYS A 11 18.84 -4.32 17.45
C LYS A 11 20.06 -4.94 18.11
N GLN A 12 20.45 -4.49 19.30
CA GLN A 12 21.56 -5.09 20.06
C GLN A 12 21.31 -6.57 20.37
N LYS A 13 20.05 -6.94 20.58
CA LYS A 13 19.60 -8.32 20.75
C LYS A 13 19.38 -9.08 19.43
N ARG A 14 19.65 -8.48 18.27
CA ARG A 14 19.45 -9.04 16.92
C ARG A 14 18.00 -9.51 16.68
N LEU A 15 17.02 -8.82 17.25
CA LEU A 15 15.62 -9.14 17.03
C LEU A 15 15.18 -8.68 15.65
N LYS A 16 14.45 -9.56 14.95
CA LYS A 16 13.76 -9.21 13.70
C LYS A 16 12.41 -8.59 14.04
N MET A 17 12.04 -7.54 13.33
CA MET A 17 10.71 -6.93 13.44
C MET A 17 9.80 -7.49 12.36
N LEU A 18 8.64 -8.01 12.75
CA LEU A 18 7.56 -8.32 11.81
C LEU A 18 6.69 -7.06 11.64
N CYS A 19 6.70 -6.47 10.45
CA CYS A 19 5.83 -5.35 10.10
C CYS A 19 4.53 -5.88 9.50
N ALA A 20 3.47 -5.91 10.32
CA ALA A 20 2.16 -6.46 9.93
C ALA A 20 1.33 -5.52 9.04
N ASN A 21 1.68 -4.22 9.02
CA ASN A 21 1.07 -3.22 8.15
C ASN A 21 2.18 -2.33 7.58
N PRO A 22 2.56 -2.49 6.29
CA PRO A 22 3.64 -1.72 5.67
C PRO A 22 3.31 -0.25 5.42
N ASP A 23 2.04 0.15 5.56
CA ASP A 23 1.62 1.53 5.33
C ASP A 23 2.36 2.49 6.26
N ILE A 24 2.80 3.62 5.72
CA ILE A 24 3.52 4.65 6.45
C ILE A 24 2.53 5.61 7.11
N VAL A 25 1.51 6.02 6.36
CA VAL A 25 0.42 6.89 6.81
C VAL A 25 -0.93 6.38 6.33
N VAL A 26 -1.98 6.73 7.05
CA VAL A 26 -3.38 6.49 6.68
C VAL A 26 -4.21 7.72 6.99
N ASP A 27 -5.24 7.97 6.17
CA ASP A 27 -6.24 9.01 6.46
C ASP A 27 -7.45 8.37 7.17
N ARG A 28 -7.66 8.74 8.44
CA ARG A 28 -8.79 8.30 9.26
C ARG A 28 -9.77 9.46 9.43
N GLY A 29 -10.77 9.51 8.56
CA GLY A 29 -11.66 10.67 8.47
C GLY A 29 -10.87 11.89 7.98
N GLY A 30 -10.88 12.98 8.76
CA GLY A 30 -10.14 14.21 8.42
C GLY A 30 -8.71 14.28 8.97
N VAL A 31 -8.19 13.20 9.58
CA VAL A 31 -6.90 13.21 10.28
C VAL A 31 -5.96 12.20 9.64
N ARG A 32 -4.75 12.65 9.29
CA ARG A 32 -3.65 11.80 8.82
C ARG A 32 -2.87 11.24 10.00
N GLU A 33 -2.74 9.92 10.07
CA GLU A 33 -2.08 9.19 11.15
C GLU A 33 -0.90 8.36 10.65
N TRP A 34 0.10 8.17 11.51
CA TRP A 34 1.25 7.29 11.22
C TRP A 34 0.91 5.84 11.54
N CYS A 35 1.31 4.94 10.65
CA CYS A 35 1.06 3.50 10.76
C CYS A 35 2.32 2.71 11.17
N ALA A 36 2.17 1.39 11.32
CA ALA A 36 3.27 0.50 11.71
C ALA A 36 4.46 0.54 10.74
N GLY A 37 4.22 0.81 9.45
CA GLY A 37 5.27 0.95 8.45
C GLY A 37 6.25 2.08 8.78
N ALA A 38 5.80 3.16 9.43
CA ALA A 38 6.68 4.26 9.83
C ALA A 38 7.69 3.83 10.90
N LEU A 39 7.24 2.98 11.84
CA LEU A 39 8.10 2.39 12.86
C LEU A 39 9.06 1.36 12.25
N ALA A 40 8.58 0.54 11.32
CA ALA A 40 9.39 -0.43 10.59
C ALA A 40 10.49 0.27 9.76
N ALA A 41 10.16 1.34 9.05
CA ALA A 41 11.11 2.16 8.31
C ALA A 41 12.20 2.73 9.22
N LEU A 42 11.82 3.25 10.40
CA LEU A 42 12.78 3.73 11.40
C LEU A 42 13.69 2.59 11.89
N TYR A 43 13.15 1.39 12.14
CA TYR A 43 13.96 0.24 12.57
C TYR A 43 14.95 -0.18 11.49
N THR A 44 14.54 -0.18 10.21
CA THR A 44 15.41 -0.42 9.05
C THR A 44 16.49 0.65 8.92
N GLU A 45 16.15 1.94 9.04
CA GLU A 45 17.13 3.06 9.00
C GLU A 45 18.20 2.90 10.09
N MET A 46 17.79 2.41 11.26
CA MET A 46 18.71 2.09 12.36
C MET A 46 19.55 0.83 12.12
N GLY A 47 19.37 0.12 11.01
CA GLY A 47 20.07 -1.12 10.64
C GLY A 47 19.51 -2.38 11.30
N GLY A 48 18.26 -2.35 11.76
CA GLY A 48 17.53 -3.53 12.20
C GLY A 48 16.91 -4.30 11.02
N GLU A 49 16.76 -5.61 11.17
CA GLU A 49 16.10 -6.45 10.17
C GLU A 49 14.57 -6.38 10.33
N VAL A 50 13.86 -6.10 9.23
CA VAL A 50 12.40 -6.10 9.18
C VAL A 50 11.93 -7.11 8.15
N VAL A 51 10.93 -7.91 8.53
CA VAL A 51 10.13 -8.73 7.63
C VAL A 51 8.81 -8.00 7.40
N TYR A 52 8.57 -7.55 6.18
CA TYR A 52 7.33 -6.88 5.80
C TYR A 52 6.31 -7.91 5.29
N VAL A 53 5.09 -7.82 5.80
CA VAL A 53 3.94 -8.59 5.31
C VAL A 53 2.76 -7.64 5.08
N GLY A 54 1.97 -7.89 4.04
CA GLY A 54 0.96 -6.94 3.55
C GLY A 54 1.33 -6.38 2.18
N LYS A 55 0.55 -5.44 1.66
CA LYS A 55 0.77 -4.84 0.33
C LYS A 55 2.07 -4.01 0.34
N PRO A 56 2.89 -4.02 -0.73
CA PRO A 56 2.69 -4.66 -2.03
C PRO A 56 3.26 -6.09 -2.13
N HIS A 57 3.49 -6.79 -1.02
CA HIS A 57 4.17 -8.09 -1.03
C HIS A 57 3.25 -9.26 -1.45
N PRO A 58 3.74 -10.26 -2.21
CA PRO A 58 2.91 -11.35 -2.77
C PRO A 58 2.05 -12.11 -1.76
N ALA A 59 2.57 -12.32 -0.55
CA ALA A 59 1.91 -13.14 0.47
C ALA A 59 0.48 -12.68 0.84
N ILE A 60 0.17 -11.38 0.71
CA ILE A 60 -1.20 -10.90 0.98
C ILE A 60 -2.17 -11.23 -0.16
N TYR A 61 -1.68 -11.26 -1.40
CA TYR A 61 -2.47 -11.60 -2.58
C TYR A 61 -2.72 -13.11 -2.64
N ASP A 62 -1.72 -13.93 -2.30
CA ASP A 62 -1.89 -15.37 -2.11
C ASP A 62 -2.94 -15.68 -1.05
N LEU A 63 -2.89 -14.97 0.09
CA LEU A 63 -3.91 -15.11 1.11
C LEU A 63 -5.31 -14.73 0.58
N ALA A 64 -5.42 -13.66 -0.20
CA ALA A 64 -6.69 -13.25 -0.81
C ALA A 64 -7.24 -14.32 -1.78
N ARG A 65 -6.40 -14.92 -2.62
CA ARG A 65 -6.79 -16.03 -3.52
C ARG A 65 -7.25 -17.27 -2.74
N LEU A 66 -6.56 -17.62 -1.66
CA LEU A 66 -6.97 -18.71 -0.76
C LEU A 66 -8.35 -18.44 -0.16
N ARG A 67 -8.63 -17.20 0.27
CA ARG A 67 -9.95 -16.82 0.78
C ARG A 67 -11.05 -16.90 -0.27
N LEU A 68 -10.78 -16.52 -1.52
CA LEU A 68 -11.75 -16.72 -2.62
C LEU A 68 -12.04 -18.21 -2.83
N THR A 69 -11.01 -19.05 -2.79
CA THR A 69 -11.15 -20.51 -2.90
C THR A 69 -11.98 -21.09 -1.76
N ASP A 70 -11.75 -20.66 -0.51
CA ASP A 70 -12.53 -21.07 0.66
C ASP A 70 -14.02 -20.72 0.53
N LEU A 71 -14.35 -19.65 -0.20
CA LEU A 71 -15.73 -19.24 -0.50
C LEU A 71 -16.35 -20.00 -1.69
N GLY A 72 -15.62 -20.96 -2.27
CA GLY A 72 -16.05 -21.70 -3.46
C GLY A 72 -15.94 -20.90 -4.76
N VAL A 73 -15.26 -19.75 -4.75
CA VAL A 73 -15.04 -18.91 -5.92
C VAL A 73 -13.69 -19.27 -6.55
N ASN A 74 -13.73 -20.13 -7.57
CA ASN A 74 -12.55 -20.47 -8.36
C ASN A 74 -12.56 -19.67 -9.67
N ILE A 75 -11.86 -18.54 -9.68
CA ILE A 75 -11.75 -17.64 -10.83
C ILE A 75 -10.29 -17.43 -11.21
N SER A 76 -10.04 -17.15 -12.48
CA SER A 76 -8.72 -16.73 -12.94
C SER A 76 -8.37 -15.34 -12.40
N ASP A 77 -7.08 -15.08 -12.16
CA ASP A 77 -6.56 -13.76 -11.78
C ASP A 77 -6.96 -12.64 -12.77
N SER A 78 -7.14 -12.97 -14.05
CA SER A 78 -7.66 -12.05 -15.09
C SER A 78 -9.11 -11.55 -14.83
N ARG A 79 -9.79 -12.12 -13.84
CA ARG A 79 -11.14 -11.73 -13.40
C ARG A 79 -11.14 -11.03 -12.05
N ILE A 80 -9.96 -10.75 -11.49
CA ILE A 80 -9.77 -10.07 -10.21
C ILE A 80 -9.39 -8.62 -10.49
N LEU A 81 -10.13 -7.68 -9.91
CA LEU A 81 -9.82 -6.25 -9.93
C LEU A 81 -9.33 -5.82 -8.55
N CYS A 82 -8.10 -5.32 -8.47
CA CYS A 82 -7.57 -4.72 -7.26
C CYS A 82 -7.96 -3.23 -7.20
N ILE A 83 -8.62 -2.83 -6.12
CA ILE A 83 -9.13 -1.48 -5.93
C ILE A 83 -8.44 -0.86 -4.72
N GLY A 84 -7.89 0.35 -4.86
CA GLY A 84 -7.28 1.06 -3.74
C GLY A 84 -6.72 2.43 -4.10
N ASP A 85 -6.37 3.21 -3.09
CA ASP A 85 -5.85 4.58 -3.19
C ASP A 85 -4.34 4.67 -2.91
N GLY A 86 -3.70 3.57 -2.50
CA GLY A 86 -2.27 3.48 -2.29
C GLY A 86 -1.52 3.13 -3.56
N ILE A 87 -0.92 4.12 -4.23
CA ILE A 87 -0.15 3.87 -5.47
C ILE A 87 1.03 2.91 -5.24
N ALA A 88 1.72 3.03 -4.10
CA ALA A 88 2.90 2.24 -3.77
C ALA A 88 2.58 0.88 -3.11
N THR A 89 1.31 0.66 -2.74
CA THR A 89 0.86 -0.53 -2.02
C THR A 89 -0.17 -1.30 -2.85
N ASP A 90 -1.40 -0.78 -2.99
CA ASP A 90 -2.49 -1.41 -3.73
C ASP A 90 -2.13 -1.65 -5.19
N ILE A 91 -1.79 -0.57 -5.89
CA ILE A 91 -1.60 -0.57 -7.35
C ILE A 91 -0.29 -1.29 -7.67
N LYS A 92 0.80 -0.92 -7.00
CA LYS A 92 2.10 -1.58 -7.20
C LYS A 92 2.06 -3.08 -6.90
N GLY A 93 1.37 -3.49 -5.84
CA GLY A 93 1.28 -4.90 -5.50
C GLY A 93 0.45 -5.68 -6.51
N ALA A 94 -0.70 -5.14 -6.93
CA ALA A 94 -1.55 -5.76 -7.94
C ALA A 94 -0.86 -5.88 -9.30
N MET A 95 -0.11 -4.85 -9.72
CA MET A 95 0.73 -4.92 -10.91
C MET A 95 1.82 -6.00 -10.81
N GLY A 96 2.41 -6.18 -9.62
CA GLY A 96 3.39 -7.23 -9.37
C GLY A 96 2.79 -8.64 -9.47
N GLU A 97 1.48 -8.76 -9.32
CA GLU A 97 0.69 -9.99 -9.41
C GLU A 97 -0.06 -10.14 -10.74
N ASP A 98 0.21 -9.27 -11.73
CA ASP A 98 -0.43 -9.25 -13.05
C ASP A 98 -1.98 -9.15 -12.99
N MET A 99 -2.49 -8.37 -12.03
CA MET A 99 -3.92 -8.10 -11.85
C MET A 99 -4.32 -6.73 -12.37
N ASP A 100 -5.57 -6.62 -12.85
CA ASP A 100 -6.16 -5.34 -13.20
C ASP A 100 -6.30 -4.44 -11.96
N THR A 101 -6.11 -3.14 -12.16
CA THR A 101 -6.15 -2.15 -11.08
C THR A 101 -7.15 -1.03 -11.32
N LEU A 102 -7.85 -0.64 -10.26
CA LEU A 102 -8.65 0.57 -10.20
C LEU A 102 -8.07 1.48 -9.12
N PHE A 103 -7.38 2.53 -9.55
CA PHE A 103 -6.81 3.53 -8.67
C PHE A 103 -7.87 4.55 -8.23
N ILE A 104 -8.03 4.73 -6.92
CA ILE A 104 -8.92 5.72 -6.32
C ILE A 104 -8.11 6.97 -5.99
N SER A 105 -8.11 7.95 -6.89
CA SER A 105 -7.24 9.13 -6.76
C SER A 105 -7.66 10.09 -5.65
N GLY A 106 -8.93 10.04 -5.22
CA GLY A 106 -9.49 10.88 -4.17
C GLY A 106 -9.13 10.46 -2.74
N GLY A 107 -8.35 9.40 -2.56
CA GLY A 107 -7.78 9.00 -1.27
C GLY A 107 -6.42 9.66 -1.00
N LEU A 108 -5.39 8.86 -0.67
CA LEU A 108 -4.06 9.36 -0.29
C LEU A 108 -3.43 10.35 -1.27
N ALA A 109 -3.72 10.24 -2.57
CA ALA A 109 -3.17 11.08 -3.64
C ALA A 109 -4.07 12.26 -4.04
N ALA A 110 -5.14 12.56 -3.30
CA ALA A 110 -6.15 13.54 -3.70
C ALA A 110 -5.56 14.92 -3.97
N LYS A 111 -4.61 15.35 -3.15
CA LYS A 111 -3.96 16.66 -3.29
C LYS A 111 -3.06 16.72 -4.51
N GLU A 112 -2.24 15.70 -4.71
CA GLU A 112 -1.26 15.62 -5.80
C GLU A 112 -1.90 15.41 -7.17
N THR A 113 -3.09 14.82 -7.20
CA THR A 113 -3.88 14.59 -8.41
C THR A 113 -4.99 15.62 -8.60
N GLU A 114 -5.07 16.62 -7.71
CA GLU A 114 -6.11 17.66 -7.68
C GLU A 114 -7.53 17.08 -7.77
N THR A 115 -7.75 15.92 -7.15
CA THR A 115 -9.02 15.21 -7.21
C THR A 115 -10.08 15.92 -6.36
N VAL A 116 -11.12 16.43 -7.03
CA VAL A 116 -12.35 16.90 -6.38
C VAL A 116 -13.45 15.85 -6.52
N ASP A 117 -13.95 15.64 -7.74
CA ASP A 117 -14.83 14.51 -8.10
C ASP A 117 -14.10 13.45 -8.93
N GLN A 118 -13.24 13.91 -9.83
CA GLN A 118 -12.32 13.14 -10.66
C GLN A 118 -10.95 13.84 -10.62
N PRO A 119 -9.84 13.13 -10.87
CA PRO A 119 -8.53 13.76 -10.89
C PRO A 119 -8.38 14.71 -12.08
N ASP A 120 -7.56 15.74 -11.92
CA ASP A 120 -7.07 16.51 -13.07
C ASP A 120 -6.18 15.59 -13.95
N PRO A 121 -6.42 15.51 -15.28
CA PRO A 121 -5.68 14.61 -16.15
C PRO A 121 -4.17 14.83 -16.18
N ASP A 122 -3.72 16.09 -16.13
CA ASP A 122 -2.30 16.44 -16.22
C ASP A 122 -1.61 16.23 -14.87
N ALA A 123 -2.27 16.57 -13.76
CA ALA A 123 -1.82 16.27 -12.41
C ALA A 123 -1.70 14.75 -12.18
N LEU A 124 -2.71 13.97 -12.59
CA LEU A 124 -2.69 12.51 -12.53
C LEU A 124 -1.53 11.92 -13.32
N LYS A 125 -1.37 12.34 -14.58
CA LYS A 125 -0.26 11.86 -15.43
C LYS A 125 1.09 12.18 -14.80
N THR A 126 1.24 13.36 -14.23
CA THR A 126 2.46 13.77 -13.52
C THR A 126 2.70 12.91 -12.28
N PHE A 127 1.67 12.64 -11.49
CA PHE A 127 1.75 11.80 -10.30
C PHE A 127 2.15 10.35 -10.63
N LEU A 128 1.46 9.72 -11.58
CA LEU A 128 1.76 8.36 -12.04
C LEU A 128 3.16 8.27 -12.65
N GLY A 129 3.57 9.26 -13.44
CA GLY A 129 4.91 9.36 -14.01
C GLY A 129 6.00 9.43 -12.93
N LYS A 130 5.80 10.23 -11.88
CA LYS A 130 6.71 10.29 -10.73
C LYS A 130 6.76 8.97 -9.95
N ALA A 131 5.62 8.29 -9.82
CA ALA A 131 5.54 6.99 -9.17
C ALA A 131 6.10 5.84 -10.03
N MET A 132 6.42 6.09 -11.31
CA MET A 132 6.81 5.07 -12.29
C MET A 132 5.84 3.88 -12.32
N THR A 133 4.55 4.17 -12.18
CA THR A 133 3.48 3.19 -12.01
C THR A 133 2.35 3.52 -12.98
N THR A 134 1.62 2.51 -13.43
CA THR A 134 0.43 2.68 -14.28
C THR A 134 -0.74 1.94 -13.67
N ALA A 135 -1.90 2.58 -13.55
CA ALA A 135 -3.13 1.88 -13.18
C ALA A 135 -3.93 1.52 -14.45
N THR A 136 -4.62 0.38 -14.47
CA THR A 136 -5.49 -0.02 -15.60
C THR A 136 -6.62 1.00 -15.75
N PHE A 137 -7.22 1.40 -14.63
CA PHE A 137 -8.28 2.39 -14.54
C PHE A 137 -8.01 3.36 -13.39
N THR A 138 -8.56 4.57 -13.47
CA THR A 138 -8.53 5.54 -12.38
C THR A 138 -9.89 6.23 -12.26
N ILE A 139 -10.36 6.39 -11.04
CA ILE A 139 -11.55 7.18 -10.71
C ILE A 139 -11.25 8.05 -9.48
N GLY A 140 -11.97 9.17 -9.32
CA GLY A 140 -11.84 10.00 -8.13
C GLY A 140 -12.30 9.30 -6.86
N HIS A 141 -13.54 8.80 -6.84
CA HIS A 141 -14.15 8.21 -5.64
C HIS A 141 -14.95 6.95 -5.96
N LEU A 142 -14.90 5.95 -5.07
CA LEU A 142 -15.77 4.76 -5.10
C LEU A 142 -16.98 5.01 -4.19
N ARG A 143 -18.20 4.79 -4.71
CA ARG A 143 -19.47 5.02 -4.00
C ARG A 143 -20.25 3.74 -3.83
#